data_AF-A0AAN8JZ43-F1
#
_entry.id   AF-A0AAN8JZ43-F1
#
_cell.length_a   1.000
_cell.length_b   1.000
_cell.length_c   1.000
_cell.angle_alpha   90.00
_cell.angle_beta   90.00
_cell.angle_gamma   90.00
#
_symmetry.space_group_name_H-M   'P 1'
#
loop_
_entity.id
_entity.type
_entity.pdbx_description
1 polymer ?
#
loop_
_entity_poly.entity_id
_entity_poly.type
_entity_poly.pdbx_seq_one_letter_code
_entity_poly.pdbx_strand_id
1 'polypeptide(L)'
;MAMLLILTVWATIAAAVNAASGIECSGGAHPYPARGTGYYPDNSALEGGFVDMRGAKLRTLQDYLQGSASYVSVAMDNHAGIPYGAHVCIPELNRKYSRQIPFRVVDTGSAFFGKGHSRIDICVRSAHDSYDSTINGHLTLVFD
;
A
#
# COMPACT_ATOMS: atom_id res chain seq x y z
N MET A 1 10.71 1.09 46.65
CA MET A 1 11.14 1.55 45.31
C MET A 1 11.08 0.48 44.21
N ALA A 2 10.56 -0.73 44.47
CA ALA A 2 10.40 -1.79 43.45
C ALA A 2 9.01 -1.81 42.76
N MET A 3 7.97 -1.30 43.43
CA MET A 3 6.59 -1.32 42.93
C MET A 3 6.34 -0.32 41.79
N LEU A 4 7.14 0.75 41.70
CA LEU A 4 7.07 1.76 40.63
C LEU A 4 7.73 1.27 39.32
N LEU A 5 8.69 0.33 39.42
CA LEU A 5 9.40 -0.27 38.28
C LEU A 5 8.57 -1.36 37.59
N ILE A 6 7.73 -2.08 38.32
CA ILE A 6 6.88 -3.12 37.74
C ILE A 6 5.73 -2.49 36.94
N LEU A 7 5.07 -1.46 37.46
CA LEU A 7 3.99 -0.74 36.77
C LEU A 7 4.43 -0.08 35.45
N THR A 8 5.65 0.45 35.40
CA THR A 8 6.21 1.08 34.19
C THR A 8 6.53 0.06 33.10
N VAL A 9 6.99 -1.14 33.45
CA VAL A 9 7.27 -2.23 32.49
C VAL A 9 5.96 -2.80 31.90
N TRP A 10 4.90 -2.95 32.69
CA TRP A 10 3.61 -3.42 32.15
C TRP A 10 2.95 -2.40 31.21
N ALA A 11 3.06 -1.11 31.52
CA ALA A 11 2.52 -0.04 30.67
C ALA A 11 3.25 0.06 29.33
N THR A 12 4.58 -0.10 29.30
CA THR A 12 5.36 -0.09 28.05
C THR A 12 5.09 -1.32 27.18
N ILE A 13 4.93 -2.50 27.79
CA ILE A 13 4.56 -3.71 27.06
C ILE A 13 3.17 -3.53 26.41
N ALA A 14 2.17 -3.04 27.15
CA ALA A 14 0.82 -2.81 26.64
C ALA A 14 0.76 -1.81 25.46
N ALA A 15 1.52 -0.72 25.54
CA ALA A 15 1.61 0.25 24.45
C ALA A 15 2.26 -0.35 23.18
N ALA A 16 3.28 -1.20 23.34
CA ALA A 16 3.94 -1.86 22.22
C ALA A 16 3.06 -2.90 21.53
N VAL A 17 2.26 -3.69 22.26
CA VAL A 17 1.31 -4.64 21.64
C VAL A 17 0.15 -3.93 20.94
N ASN A 18 -0.33 -2.81 21.46
CA ASN A 18 -1.35 -1.99 20.78
C ASN A 18 -0.81 -1.30 19.52
N ALA A 19 0.46 -0.89 19.52
CA ALA A 19 1.10 -0.35 18.33
C ALA A 19 1.32 -1.42 17.25
N ALA A 20 1.64 -2.66 17.65
CA ALA A 20 1.80 -3.78 16.73
C ALA A 20 0.46 -4.21 16.09
N SER A 21 -0.63 -4.26 16.85
CA SER A 21 -1.95 -4.62 16.31
C SER A 21 -2.53 -3.56 15.36
N GLY A 22 -2.12 -2.29 15.48
CA GLY A 22 -2.56 -1.20 14.59
C GLY A 22 -1.87 -1.13 13.22
N ILE A 23 -0.92 -2.03 12.93
CA ILE A 23 -0.14 -2.05 11.67
C ILE A 23 -0.47 -3.31 10.83
N GLU A 24 -1.00 -4.35 11.47
CA GLU A 24 -1.40 -5.58 10.81
C GLU A 24 -2.59 -5.38 9.87
N CYS A 25 -2.65 -6.22 8.84
CA CYS A 25 -3.78 -6.26 7.92
C CYS A 25 -4.91 -7.09 8.51
N SER A 26 -6.03 -6.44 8.82
CA SER A 26 -7.23 -7.07 9.35
C SER A 26 -8.30 -7.14 8.27
N GLY A 27 -8.61 -8.32 7.72
CA GLY A 27 -9.82 -8.45 6.88
C GLY A 27 -9.84 -9.51 5.78
N GLY A 28 -8.72 -9.91 5.19
CA GLY A 28 -8.76 -10.84 4.06
C GLY A 28 -8.69 -12.33 4.45
N ALA A 29 -9.67 -13.12 4.01
CA ALA A 29 -9.67 -14.59 4.18
C ALA A 29 -8.49 -15.27 3.46
N HIS A 30 -7.89 -14.62 2.44
CA HIS A 30 -6.82 -15.19 1.62
C HIS A 30 -5.77 -14.14 1.23
N PRO A 31 -4.53 -14.23 1.75
CA PRO A 31 -3.42 -13.42 1.28
C PRO A 31 -2.94 -13.89 -0.11
N TYR A 32 -2.63 -12.95 -0.99
CA TYR A 32 -2.05 -13.24 -2.31
C TYR A 32 -0.58 -12.82 -2.38
N PRO A 33 0.34 -13.72 -2.76
CA PRO A 33 1.71 -13.33 -3.03
C PRO A 33 1.79 -12.53 -4.33
N ALA A 34 2.45 -11.38 -4.28
CA ALA A 34 2.66 -10.51 -5.44
C ALA A 34 4.11 -10.04 -5.53
N ARG A 35 4.52 -9.63 -6.73
CA ARG A 35 5.73 -8.84 -6.92
C ARG A 35 5.32 -7.39 -7.16
N GLY A 36 5.75 -6.49 -6.28
CA GLY A 36 5.49 -5.07 -6.41
C GLY A 36 6.41 -4.37 -7.40
N THR A 37 5.96 -3.21 -7.88
CA THR A 37 6.75 -2.17 -8.54
C THR A 37 6.25 -0.81 -8.10
N GLY A 38 7.04 0.23 -8.34
CA GLY A 38 6.60 1.62 -8.22
C GLY A 38 6.50 2.27 -9.60
N TYR A 39 5.45 3.04 -9.81
CA TYR A 39 5.30 3.90 -10.98
C TYR A 39 5.03 5.34 -10.53
N TYR A 40 5.41 6.33 -11.34
CA TYR A 40 5.17 7.72 -11.02
C TYR A 40 4.43 8.41 -12.16
N PRO A 41 3.36 9.16 -11.88
CA PRO A 41 2.65 9.88 -12.92
C PRO A 41 3.58 10.88 -13.61
N ASP A 42 3.67 10.81 -14.93
CA ASP A 42 4.36 11.79 -15.76
C ASP A 42 3.39 12.37 -16.80
N ASN A 43 3.66 13.60 -17.25
CA ASN A 43 2.84 14.29 -18.26
C ASN A 43 3.02 13.72 -19.67
N SER A 44 3.61 12.52 -19.80
CA SER A 44 3.71 11.84 -21.08
C SER A 44 2.38 11.14 -21.39
N ALA A 45 1.92 11.25 -22.64
CA ALA A 45 0.72 10.56 -23.10
C ALA A 45 0.83 9.02 -23.01
N LEU A 46 2.05 8.50 -22.86
CA LEU A 46 2.35 7.07 -22.73
C LEU A 46 2.17 6.54 -21.29
N GLU A 47 2.37 7.38 -20.27
CA GLU A 47 2.24 7.04 -18.84
C GLU A 47 0.80 7.17 -18.31
N GLY A 48 -0.17 7.55 -19.16
CA GLY A 48 -1.57 7.74 -18.74
C GLY A 48 -1.85 9.06 -18.00
N GLY A 49 -0.82 9.88 -17.76
CA GLY A 49 -0.94 11.19 -17.13
C GLY A 49 -1.12 11.11 -15.61
N PHE A 50 -1.79 12.13 -15.05
CA PHE A 50 -1.99 12.28 -13.60
C PHE A 50 -3.31 11.69 -13.07
N VAL A 51 -3.99 10.89 -13.88
CA VAL A 51 -5.33 10.36 -13.59
C VAL A 51 -5.37 8.85 -13.75
N ASP A 52 -6.29 8.22 -13.01
CA ASP A 52 -6.52 6.78 -13.04
C ASP A 52 -7.38 6.34 -14.24
N MET A 53 -7.69 5.03 -14.31
CA MET A 53 -8.48 4.45 -15.40
C MET A 53 -9.89 5.05 -15.57
N ARG A 54 -10.38 5.83 -14.59
CA ARG A 54 -11.67 6.54 -14.62
C ARG A 54 -11.52 8.05 -14.70
N GLY A 55 -10.31 8.56 -14.88
CA GLY A 55 -10.03 9.99 -14.98
C GLY A 55 -9.97 10.72 -13.63
N ALA A 56 -9.98 10.01 -12.50
CA ALA A 56 -9.80 10.65 -11.20
C ALA A 56 -8.32 10.82 -10.86
N LYS A 57 -7.98 11.87 -10.11
CA LYS A 57 -6.58 12.19 -9.78
C LYS A 57 -5.92 11.07 -8.98
N LEU A 58 -4.78 10.59 -9.48
CA LEU A 58 -3.92 9.63 -8.78
C LEU A 58 -3.39 10.20 -7.46
N ARG A 59 -3.25 9.32 -6.48
CA ARG A 59 -2.77 9.63 -5.12
C ARG A 59 -1.51 8.86 -4.84
N THR A 60 -0.40 9.58 -4.68
CA THR A 60 0.90 8.94 -4.47
C THR A 60 1.07 8.50 -3.02
N LEU A 61 1.98 7.55 -2.79
CA LEU A 61 2.39 7.17 -1.44
C LEU A 61 2.88 8.37 -0.64
N GLN A 62 3.67 9.25 -1.26
CA GLN A 62 4.21 10.44 -0.61
C GLN A 62 3.12 11.44 -0.25
N ASP A 63 2.07 11.59 -1.07
CA ASP A 63 0.92 12.45 -0.74
C ASP A 63 0.20 11.96 0.52
N TYR A 64 0.00 10.64 0.62
CA TYR A 64 -0.60 10.02 1.81
C TYR A 64 0.28 10.19 3.05
N LEU A 65 1.59 9.92 2.93
CA LEU A 65 2.53 10.06 4.05
C LEU A 65 2.61 11.49 4.58
N GLN A 66 2.43 12.50 3.70
CA GLN A 66 2.36 13.91 4.07
C GLN A 66 0.96 14.37 4.54
N GLY A 67 -0.05 13.48 4.53
CA GLY A 67 -1.42 13.79 4.97
C GLY A 67 -2.26 14.56 3.95
N SER A 68 -1.80 14.66 2.70
CA SER A 68 -2.51 15.35 1.61
C SER A 68 -3.44 14.45 0.78
N ALA A 69 -3.40 13.14 1.03
CA ALA A 69 -4.30 12.15 0.45
C ALA A 69 -4.82 11.18 1.52
N SER A 70 -6.03 10.65 1.33
CA SER A 70 -6.65 9.68 2.24
C SER A 70 -6.37 8.22 1.87
N TYR A 71 -5.75 7.97 0.71
CA TYR A 71 -5.36 6.65 0.22
C TYR A 71 -4.22 6.75 -0.79
N VAL A 72 -3.61 5.61 -1.09
CA VAL A 72 -2.58 5.44 -2.13
C VAL A 72 -3.19 4.69 -3.31
N SER A 73 -2.99 5.22 -4.52
CA SER A 73 -3.47 4.59 -5.76
C SER A 73 -2.54 3.44 -6.13
N VAL A 74 -3.14 2.31 -6.54
CA VAL A 74 -2.38 1.17 -7.09
C VAL A 74 -2.98 0.72 -8.41
N ALA A 75 -2.10 0.22 -9.28
CA ALA A 75 -2.46 -0.39 -10.55
C ALA A 75 -2.40 -1.91 -10.46
N MET A 76 -3.43 -2.60 -10.97
CA MET A 76 -3.52 -4.06 -11.00
C MET A 76 -4.28 -4.54 -12.25
N ASP A 77 -4.37 -5.86 -12.42
CA ASP A 77 -5.12 -6.49 -13.50
C ASP A 77 -6.63 -6.26 -13.33
N ASN A 78 -7.21 -5.43 -14.21
CA ASN A 78 -8.64 -5.12 -14.21
C ASN A 78 -9.53 -6.23 -14.81
N HIS A 79 -8.94 -7.30 -15.34
CA HIS A 79 -9.67 -8.48 -15.82
C HIS A 79 -9.71 -9.63 -14.79
N ALA A 80 -9.04 -9.46 -13.64
CA ALA A 80 -8.91 -10.47 -12.61
C ALA A 80 -10.14 -10.61 -11.69
N GLY A 81 -11.21 -9.86 -11.94
CA GLY A 81 -12.37 -9.76 -11.06
C GLY A 81 -12.14 -8.87 -9.83
N ILE A 82 -11.01 -8.15 -9.75
CA ILE A 82 -10.73 -7.17 -8.69
C ILE A 82 -11.55 -5.91 -8.96
N PRO A 83 -12.47 -5.51 -8.06
CA PRO A 83 -13.27 -4.30 -8.26
C PRO A 83 -12.43 -3.03 -8.24
N TYR A 84 -12.81 -2.04 -9.07
CA TYR A 84 -12.29 -0.69 -8.93
C TYR A 84 -12.61 -0.14 -7.52
N GLY A 85 -11.61 0.47 -6.90
CA GLY A 85 -11.68 1.01 -5.54
C GLY A 85 -11.51 -0.03 -4.44
N ALA A 86 -11.28 -1.31 -4.78
CA ALA A 86 -11.02 -2.37 -3.81
C ALA A 86 -9.87 -1.98 -2.87
N HIS A 87 -10.05 -2.26 -1.58
CA HIS A 87 -9.04 -1.99 -0.56
C HIS A 87 -8.02 -3.10 -0.56
N VAL A 88 -6.76 -2.69 -0.46
CA VAL A 88 -5.63 -3.61 -0.34
C VAL A 88 -4.80 -3.17 0.84
N CYS A 89 -4.50 -4.10 1.72
CA CYS A 89 -3.53 -3.94 2.77
C CYS A 89 -2.24 -4.68 2.41
N ILE A 90 -1.10 -4.01 2.61
CA ILE A 90 0.23 -4.51 2.27
C ILE A 90 1.10 -4.48 3.54
N PRO A 91 1.22 -5.62 4.27
CA PRO A 91 1.90 -5.67 5.56
C PRO A 91 3.35 -5.16 5.50
N GLU A 92 4.07 -5.42 4.41
CA GLU A 92 5.47 -5.01 4.24
C GLU A 92 5.63 -3.49 4.27
N LEU A 93 4.70 -2.77 3.65
CA LEU A 93 4.71 -1.30 3.63
C LEU A 93 4.16 -0.72 4.92
N ASN A 94 3.15 -1.34 5.51
CA ASN A 94 2.67 -0.92 6.83
C ASN A 94 3.80 -1.00 7.87
N ARG A 95 4.55 -2.11 7.89
CA ARG A 95 5.72 -2.31 8.76
C ARG A 95 6.81 -1.27 8.47
N LYS A 96 7.15 -1.05 7.21
CA LYS A 96 8.16 -0.06 6.81
C LYS A 96 7.86 1.34 7.33
N TYR A 97 6.62 1.79 7.16
CA TYR A 97 6.20 3.15 7.53
C TYR A 97 5.61 3.23 8.94
N SER A 98 5.59 2.11 9.68
CA SER A 98 5.04 1.99 11.03
C SER A 98 3.61 2.53 11.16
N ARG A 99 2.78 2.32 10.13
CA ARG A 99 1.38 2.76 10.08
C ARG A 99 0.60 1.98 9.04
N GLN A 100 -0.72 1.83 9.23
CA GLN A 100 -1.58 1.36 8.16
C GLN A 100 -1.63 2.36 6.99
N ILE A 101 -1.44 1.84 5.78
CA ILE A 101 -1.55 2.58 4.54
C ILE A 101 -2.74 2.00 3.76
N PRO A 102 -3.81 2.79 3.55
CA PRO A 102 -4.95 2.35 2.75
C PRO A 102 -4.60 2.45 1.26
N PHE A 103 -4.39 1.31 0.61
CA PHE A 103 -4.22 1.25 -0.85
C PHE A 103 -5.56 0.98 -1.53
N ARG A 104 -5.76 1.56 -2.72
CA ARG A 104 -6.97 1.34 -3.54
C ARG A 104 -6.62 1.00 -4.96
N VAL A 105 -7.20 -0.09 -5.46
CA VAL A 105 -7.07 -0.52 -6.86
C VAL A 105 -7.90 0.39 -7.74
N VAL A 106 -7.27 1.41 -8.31
CA VAL A 106 -7.98 2.42 -9.14
C VAL A 106 -7.42 2.49 -10.55
N ASP A 107 -6.27 1.89 -10.79
CA ASP A 107 -5.56 2.05 -12.05
C ASP A 107 -5.19 0.70 -12.69
N THR A 108 -4.79 0.72 -13.95
CA THR A 108 -4.38 -0.47 -14.71
C THR A 108 -3.43 -0.06 -15.85
N GLY A 109 -2.75 -1.04 -16.42
CA GLY A 109 -1.91 -0.86 -17.60
C GLY A 109 -1.81 -2.16 -18.38
N SER A 110 -1.40 -2.06 -19.65
CA SER A 110 -1.27 -3.24 -20.53
C SER A 110 -0.34 -4.33 -19.95
N ALA A 111 0.65 -3.94 -19.16
CA ALA A 111 1.57 -4.84 -18.47
C ALA A 111 0.89 -5.74 -17.40
N PHE A 112 -0.31 -5.38 -16.94
CA PHE A 112 -1.06 -6.12 -15.93
C PHE A 112 -2.04 -7.14 -16.52
N PHE A 113 -2.25 -7.16 -17.84
CA PHE A 113 -3.17 -8.11 -18.47
C PHE A 113 -2.76 -9.57 -18.18
N GLY A 114 -3.67 -10.34 -17.59
CA GLY A 114 -3.45 -11.74 -17.24
C GLY A 114 -2.51 -11.96 -16.06
N LYS A 115 -2.23 -10.93 -15.26
CA LYS A 115 -1.38 -11.03 -14.05
C LYS A 115 -2.17 -11.30 -12.79
N GLY A 116 -3.48 -11.11 -12.79
CA GLY A 116 -4.30 -11.38 -11.62
C GLY A 116 -3.81 -10.62 -10.38
N HIS A 117 -3.69 -11.35 -9.28
CA HIS A 117 -3.17 -10.85 -8.00
C HIS A 117 -1.63 -10.92 -7.89
N SER A 118 -0.92 -11.41 -8.91
CA SER A 118 0.53 -11.67 -8.81
C SER A 118 1.42 -10.43 -9.00
N ARG A 119 0.83 -9.31 -9.42
CA ARG A 119 1.52 -8.05 -9.71
C ARG A 119 0.70 -6.88 -9.20
N ILE A 120 1.39 -5.88 -8.68
CA ILE A 120 0.80 -4.61 -8.23
C ILE A 120 1.80 -3.50 -8.52
N ASP A 121 1.32 -2.35 -8.97
CA ASP A 121 2.11 -1.12 -9.08
C ASP A 121 1.64 -0.10 -8.06
N ILE A 122 2.59 0.50 -7.34
CA ILE A 122 2.30 1.50 -6.31
C ILE A 122 2.60 2.88 -6.88
N CYS A 123 1.59 3.75 -6.87
CA CYS A 123 1.75 5.11 -7.33
C CYS A 123 2.65 5.88 -6.36
N VAL A 124 3.80 6.34 -6.85
CA VAL A 124 4.77 7.15 -6.13
C VAL A 124 4.96 8.49 -6.83
N ARG A 125 5.57 9.45 -6.14
CA ARG A 125 5.67 10.83 -6.63
C ARG A 125 6.74 11.04 -7.69
N SER A 126 7.78 10.21 -7.72
CA SER A 126 8.94 10.43 -8.58
C SER A 126 9.66 9.16 -8.99
N ALA A 127 10.50 9.26 -10.01
CA ALA A 127 11.41 8.19 -10.43
C ALA A 127 12.30 7.71 -9.27
N HIS A 128 12.80 8.63 -8.43
CA HIS A 128 13.61 8.25 -7.27
C HIS A 128 12.82 7.39 -6.28
N ASP A 129 11.58 7.80 -5.98
CA ASP A 129 10.69 7.05 -5.08
C ASP A 129 10.34 5.67 -5.65
N SER A 130 10.33 5.50 -6.98
CA SER A 130 10.05 4.20 -7.62
C SER A 130 11.14 3.16 -7.41
N TYR A 131 12.33 3.55 -6.96
CA TYR A 131 13.44 2.62 -6.68
C TYR A 131 13.40 2.03 -5.27
N ASP A 132 12.36 2.33 -4.49
CA ASP A 132 12.20 1.80 -3.15
C ASP A 132 12.22 0.26 -3.13
N SER A 133 13.16 -0.32 -2.37
CA SER A 133 13.38 -1.77 -2.39
C SER A 133 12.24 -2.58 -1.78
N THR A 134 11.47 -1.99 -0.87
CA THR A 134 10.30 -2.65 -0.28
C THR A 134 9.16 -2.68 -1.29
N ILE A 135 8.93 -1.56 -2.00
CA ILE A 135 7.95 -1.50 -3.09
C ILE A 135 8.27 -2.52 -4.20
N ASN A 136 9.53 -2.63 -4.58
CA ASN A 136 9.97 -3.53 -5.67
C ASN A 136 10.19 -4.99 -5.24
N GLY A 137 9.83 -5.33 -4.01
CA GLY A 137 10.04 -6.64 -3.41
C GLY A 137 8.89 -7.63 -3.61
N HIS A 138 8.94 -8.70 -2.82
CA HIS A 138 7.81 -9.59 -2.61
C HIS A 138 6.84 -8.94 -1.62
N LEU A 139 5.58 -8.84 -2.03
CA LEU A 139 4.51 -8.22 -1.25
C LEU A 139 3.41 -9.23 -0.99
N THR A 140 2.74 -9.04 0.15
CA THR A 140 1.54 -9.80 0.50
C THR A 140 0.33 -8.89 0.31
N LEU A 141 -0.60 -9.27 -0.56
CA LEU A 141 -1.83 -8.51 -0.79
C LEU A 141 -2.97 -9.11 0.01
N VAL A 142 -3.55 -8.32 0.90
CA VAL A 142 -4.73 -8.69 1.70
C VAL A 142 -5.88 -7.78 1.27
N PHE A 143 -6.92 -8.38 0.68
CA PHE A 143 -8.11 -7.66 0.22
C PHE A 143 -9.22 -7.76 1.28
N ASP A 144 -10.00 -6.68 1.41
CA ASP A 144 -11.18 -6.58 2.28
C ASP A 144 -12.49 -6.66 1.49
#